data_AF-A0A7K0M5G0-F1
#
_entry.id   AF-A0A7K0M5G0-F1
#
_cell.length_a   1.000
_cell.length_b   1.000
_cell.length_c   1.000
_cell.angle_alpha   90.00
_cell.angle_beta   90.00
_cell.angle_gamma   90.00
#
_symmetry.space_group_name_H-M   'P 1'
#
loop_
_entity.id
_entity.type
_entity.pdbx_description
1 polymer ?
#
loop_
_entity_poly.entity_id
_entity_poly.type
_entity_poly.pdbx_seq_one_letter_code
_entity_poly.pdbx_strand_id
1 'polypeptide(L)'
;MGSELGAQLEPKVIPAEAGQWLLDASVSFTKGCYTGQELVARVDSRGNNTPRNLRGLVISSNVLPPVGAQIFVDEQLRGTITSVGESLDLRAPVALGYVHRSVEVPSQAMLRWPALGAVEGGEVAAQIRELPLLMA
;
A
#
# COMPACT_ATOMS: atom_id res chain seq x y z
N MET A 1 -21.89 5.97 15.56
CA MET A 1 -20.50 6.34 15.89
C MET A 1 -19.65 5.07 15.79
N GLY A 2 -19.26 4.72 14.56
CA GLY A 2 -18.50 3.51 14.26
C GLY A 2 -17.07 3.90 13.92
N SER A 3 -16.12 3.28 14.62
CA SER A 3 -14.68 3.43 14.43
C SER A 3 -14.26 2.90 13.05
N GLU A 4 -13.84 3.79 12.16
CA GLU A 4 -13.28 3.41 10.86
C GLU A 4 -11.82 3.01 11.05
N LEU A 5 -11.59 1.71 11.25
CA LEU A 5 -10.30 1.07 11.10
C LEU A 5 -9.89 1.21 9.63
N GLY A 6 -8.73 1.83 9.39
CA GLY A 6 -8.22 2.13 8.06
C GLY A 6 -8.16 0.90 7.16
N ALA A 7 -8.49 1.09 5.88
CA ALA A 7 -8.69 0.10 4.82
C ALA A 7 -7.53 -0.89 4.56
N GLN A 8 -6.46 -0.85 5.36
CA GLN A 8 -5.29 -1.72 5.29
C GLN A 8 -5.33 -2.86 6.29
N LEU A 9 -6.28 -2.84 7.23
CA LEU A 9 -6.42 -3.80 8.31
C LEU A 9 -7.80 -4.44 8.26
N GLU A 10 -8.05 -5.21 7.21
CA GLU A 10 -9.01 -6.31 7.35
C GLU A 10 -8.41 -7.38 8.30
N PRO A 11 -9.23 -8.19 9.00
CA PRO A 11 -8.80 -9.19 9.99
C PRO A 11 -7.85 -10.30 9.47
N LYS A 12 -7.39 -10.20 8.22
CA LYS A 12 -6.71 -11.25 7.46
C LYS A 12 -5.30 -10.87 7.01
N VAL A 13 -4.82 -9.67 7.31
CA VAL A 13 -3.49 -9.18 6.89
C VAL A 13 -2.44 -9.52 7.96
N ILE A 14 -1.35 -10.17 7.55
CA ILE A 14 -0.23 -10.52 8.42
C ILE A 14 0.79 -9.37 8.36
N PRO A 15 1.13 -8.70 9.48
CA PRO A 15 2.02 -7.52 9.51
C PRO A 15 3.45 -7.67 8.93
N ALA A 16 3.90 -8.89 8.60
CA ALA A 16 5.21 -9.17 8.00
C ALA A 16 5.25 -8.74 6.54
N GLU A 17 4.07 -8.50 5.97
CA GLU A 17 3.88 -8.01 4.60
C GLU A 17 4.24 -6.52 4.44
N ALA A 18 4.46 -5.81 5.55
CA ALA A 18 4.76 -4.37 5.58
C ALA A 18 6.27 -4.03 5.66
N GLY A 19 7.15 -5.02 5.82
CA GLY A 19 8.61 -4.88 5.74
C GLY A 19 9.34 -4.48 7.04
N GLN A 20 10.61 -4.89 7.18
CA GLN A 20 11.47 -4.68 8.35
C GLN A 20 11.76 -3.19 8.65
N TRP A 21 11.68 -2.31 7.64
CA TRP A 21 11.85 -0.87 7.79
C TRP A 21 10.77 -0.23 8.70
N LEU A 22 9.61 -0.88 8.84
CA LEU A 22 8.54 -0.44 9.73
C LEU A 22 8.91 -0.65 11.21
N LEU A 23 9.79 -1.60 11.53
CA LEU A 23 10.22 -1.89 12.90
C LEU A 23 11.28 -0.88 13.39
N ASP A 24 12.21 -0.49 12.52
CA ASP A 24 13.25 0.49 12.87
C ASP A 24 12.71 1.93 12.93
N ALA A 25 11.69 2.26 12.13
CA ALA A 25 11.06 3.59 12.13
C ALA A 25 9.98 3.78 13.20
N SER A 26 9.54 2.71 13.88
CA SER A 26 8.41 2.75 14.84
C SER A 26 8.83 2.86 16.31
N VAL A 27 10.12 3.02 16.61
CA VAL A 27 10.60 3.21 17.99
C VAL A 27 11.10 4.63 18.19
N SER A 28 10.16 5.54 18.49
CA SER A 28 10.44 6.78 19.20
C SER A 28 9.75 6.75 20.56
N PHE A 29 10.55 6.55 21.61
CA PHE A 29 10.14 6.39 23.02
C PHE A 29 9.62 7.68 23.70
N THR A 30 9.19 8.71 22.97
CA THR A 30 8.74 9.99 23.57
C THR A 30 7.31 10.41 23.26
N LYS A 31 6.53 9.61 22.53
CA LYS A 31 5.09 9.85 22.38
C LYS A 31 4.31 8.61 22.81
N GLY A 32 3.62 8.76 23.93
CA GLY A 32 3.05 7.67 24.71
C GLY A 32 2.01 6.82 24.00
N CYS A 33 2.02 5.53 24.39
CA CYS A 33 1.08 4.44 24.18
C CYS A 33 -0.05 4.66 23.16
N TYR A 34 0.11 4.07 21.97
CA TYR A 34 -1.05 3.69 21.17
C TYR A 34 -1.42 2.22 21.43
N THR A 35 -2.70 1.98 21.70
CA THR A 35 -3.28 0.65 21.92
C THR A 35 -3.01 -0.27 20.73
N GLY A 36 -2.52 -1.49 20.99
CA GLY A 36 -2.17 -2.47 19.95
C GLY A 36 -0.67 -2.78 19.86
N GLN A 37 0.14 -2.19 20.74
CA GLN A 37 1.59 -2.36 20.85
C GLN A 37 2.04 -3.85 20.98
N GLU A 38 1.17 -4.73 21.48
CA GLU A 38 1.46 -6.17 21.62
C GLU A 38 1.42 -6.97 20.30
N LEU A 39 0.76 -6.46 19.25
CA LEU A 39 0.57 -7.19 17.98
C LEU A 39 1.67 -6.95 16.95
N VAL A 40 2.36 -5.81 17.02
CA VAL A 40 3.50 -5.46 16.16
C VAL A 40 4.71 -6.38 16.45
N ALA A 41 4.89 -6.78 17.71
CA ALA A 41 6.02 -7.60 18.15
C ALA A 41 5.95 -9.09 17.76
N ARG A 42 4.76 -9.63 17.41
CA ARG A 42 4.62 -11.08 17.13
C ARG A 42 4.94 -11.47 15.70
N VAL A 43 4.96 -10.50 14.79
CA VAL A 43 4.98 -10.79 13.36
C VAL A 43 6.39 -10.76 12.76
N ASP A 44 7.31 -10.12 13.47
CA ASP A 44 8.77 -10.23 13.28
C ASP A 44 9.26 -11.69 13.36
N SER A 45 8.49 -12.61 13.97
CA SER A 45 8.93 -14.00 14.21
C SER A 45 8.80 -14.99 13.05
N ARG A 46 8.20 -14.66 11.89
CA ARG A 46 7.92 -15.66 10.83
C ARG A 46 8.17 -15.18 9.39
N GLY A 47 9.44 -14.94 9.07
CA GLY A 47 10.05 -15.16 7.76
C GLY A 47 9.26 -14.78 6.49
N ASN A 48 9.49 -13.55 6.01
CA ASN A 48 9.54 -13.07 4.62
C ASN A 48 9.20 -14.04 3.46
N ASN A 49 7.98 -14.62 3.44
CA ASN A 49 7.56 -15.58 2.41
C ASN A 49 6.08 -15.45 2.01
N THR A 50 5.52 -14.24 2.12
CA THR A 50 4.15 -13.99 1.67
C THR A 50 4.10 -13.94 0.14
N PRO A 51 3.06 -14.51 -0.51
CA PRO A 51 2.85 -14.39 -1.96
C PRO A 51 2.70 -12.94 -2.48
N ARG A 52 2.44 -11.98 -1.59
CA ARG A 52 2.28 -10.55 -1.92
C ARG A 52 2.98 -9.69 -0.87
N ASN A 53 3.55 -8.58 -1.32
CA ASN A 53 4.19 -7.57 -0.47
C ASN A 53 3.39 -6.27 -0.56
N LEU A 54 3.29 -5.54 0.54
CA LEU A 54 2.73 -4.18 0.53
C LEU A 54 3.73 -3.25 -0.16
N ARG A 55 3.28 -2.53 -1.19
CA ARG A 55 4.10 -1.59 -1.95
C ARG A 55 3.45 -0.21 -2.00
N GLY A 56 4.28 0.82 -2.16
CA GLY A 56 3.82 2.16 -2.48
C GLY A 56 3.72 2.35 -3.99
N LEU A 57 2.72 3.11 -4.43
CA LEU A 57 2.51 3.47 -5.82
C LEU A 57 2.49 5.00 -5.93
N VAL A 58 3.25 5.56 -6.87
CA VAL A 58 3.23 6.98 -7.22
C VAL A 58 2.52 7.13 -8.56
N ILE A 59 1.39 7.83 -8.58
CA ILE A 59 0.50 7.92 -9.74
C ILE A 59 0.97 9.07 -10.64
N SER A 60 1.05 8.81 -11.94
CA SER A 60 1.66 9.73 -12.91
C SER A 60 0.75 10.86 -13.36
N SER A 61 -0.54 10.83 -13.01
CA SER A 61 -1.51 11.89 -13.32
C SER A 61 -2.20 12.40 -12.06
N ASN A 62 -2.97 13.49 -12.19
CA ASN A 62 -3.72 14.06 -11.07
C ASN A 62 -5.07 13.37 -10.83
N VAL A 63 -5.17 12.08 -11.17
CA VAL A 63 -6.35 11.25 -10.95
C VAL A 63 -6.11 10.37 -9.72
N LEU A 64 -7.07 10.37 -8.80
CA LEU A 64 -7.10 9.47 -7.66
C LEU A 64 -7.87 8.19 -8.06
N PRO A 65 -7.19 7.06 -8.28
CA PRO A 65 -7.88 5.79 -8.50
C PRO A 65 -8.68 5.40 -7.26
N PRO A 66 -9.80 4.67 -7.40
CA PRO A 66 -10.54 4.18 -6.25
C PRO A 66 -9.80 3.06 -5.53
N VAL A 67 -10.11 2.86 -4.25
CA VAL A 67 -9.76 1.63 -3.53
C VAL A 67 -10.34 0.44 -4.28
N GLY A 68 -9.57 -0.64 -4.41
CA GLY A 68 -9.94 -1.80 -5.22
C GLY A 68 -9.50 -1.72 -6.68
N ALA A 69 -8.93 -0.60 -7.15
CA ALA A 69 -8.32 -0.54 -8.47
C ALA A 69 -7.22 -1.61 -8.62
N GLN A 70 -7.22 -2.26 -9.77
CA GLN A 70 -6.36 -3.39 -10.09
C GLN A 70 -5.00 -2.91 -10.58
N ILE A 71 -3.93 -3.54 -10.10
CA ILE A 71 -2.55 -3.22 -10.45
C ILE A 71 -2.09 -4.20 -11.53
N PHE A 72 -1.83 -3.70 -12.74
CA PHE A 72 -1.29 -4.48 -13.85
C PHE A 72 0.19 -4.17 -14.08
N VAL A 73 1.01 -5.20 -14.24
CA VAL A 73 2.42 -5.10 -14.66
C VAL A 73 2.59 -6.06 -15.83
N ASP A 74 3.16 -5.58 -16.94
CA ASP A 74 3.25 -6.34 -18.21
C ASP A 74 1.89 -6.94 -18.64
N GLU A 75 0.82 -6.14 -18.53
CA GLU A 75 -0.57 -6.55 -18.81
C GLU A 75 -1.14 -7.70 -17.94
N GLN A 76 -0.40 -8.14 -16.91
CA GLN A 76 -0.87 -9.16 -15.99
C GLN A 76 -1.36 -8.55 -14.68
N LEU A 77 -2.48 -9.04 -14.17
CA LEU A 77 -2.98 -8.63 -12.85
C LEU A 77 -1.98 -9.08 -11.77
N ARG A 78 -1.32 -8.13 -11.14
CA ARG A 78 -0.31 -8.36 -10.09
C ARG A 78 -0.71 -7.87 -8.72
N GLY A 79 -1.83 -7.15 -8.58
CA GLY A 79 -2.19 -6.62 -7.29
C GLY A 79 -3.48 -5.83 -7.26
N THR A 80 -3.73 -5.21 -6.12
CA THR A 80 -4.90 -4.37 -5.89
C THR A 80 -4.56 -3.26 -4.91
N ILE A 81 -5.09 -2.07 -5.17
CA ILE A 81 -4.98 -0.90 -4.31
C ILE A 81 -5.87 -1.07 -3.08
N THR A 82 -5.33 -0.79 -1.90
CA THR A 82 -6.05 -0.84 -0.62
C THR A 82 -6.26 0.53 0.01
N SER A 83 -5.41 1.51 -0.31
CA SER A 83 -5.54 2.89 0.18
C SER A 83 -4.96 3.87 -0.83
N VAL A 84 -5.54 5.07 -0.88
CA VAL A 84 -5.18 6.12 -1.82
C VAL A 84 -5.18 7.45 -1.08
N GLY A 85 -4.26 8.35 -1.42
CA GLY A 85 -4.19 9.71 -0.88
C GLY A 85 -3.32 10.60 -1.74
N GLU A 86 -3.09 11.83 -1.27
CA GLU A 86 -2.18 12.78 -1.92
C GLU A 86 -0.93 12.96 -1.06
N SER A 87 0.24 12.98 -1.70
CA SER A 87 1.50 13.33 -1.05
C SER A 87 1.87 14.77 -1.40
N LEU A 88 1.90 15.64 -0.40
CA LEU A 88 2.36 17.02 -0.57
C LEU A 88 3.85 17.10 -0.89
N ASP A 89 4.65 16.18 -0.31
CA ASP A 89 6.10 16.12 -0.53
C ASP A 89 6.43 15.67 -1.95
N LEU A 90 5.75 14.63 -2.46
CA LEU A 90 5.93 14.16 -3.84
C LEU A 90 5.13 14.99 -4.86
N ARG A 91 4.23 15.85 -4.40
CA ARG A 91 3.29 16.62 -5.23
C ARG A 91 2.53 15.74 -6.24
N ALA A 92 2.12 14.56 -5.79
CA ALA A 92 1.48 13.55 -6.62
C ALA A 92 0.49 12.71 -5.81
N PRO A 93 -0.57 12.18 -6.44
CA PRO A 93 -1.38 11.13 -5.83
C PRO A 93 -0.53 9.88 -5.59
N VAL A 94 -0.76 9.25 -4.44
CA VAL A 94 -0.08 8.03 -4.01
C VAL A 94 -1.08 6.99 -3.55
N ALA A 95 -0.68 5.73 -3.64
CA ALA A 95 -1.49 4.62 -3.17
C ALA A 95 -0.63 3.57 -2.46
N LEU A 96 -1.30 2.74 -1.67
CA LEU A 96 -0.76 1.52 -1.10
C LEU A 96 -1.54 0.35 -1.66
N GLY A 97 -0.84 -0.75 -1.96
CA GLY A 97 -1.46 -1.93 -2.53
C GLY A 97 -0.62 -3.18 -2.32
N TYR A 98 -1.30 -4.33 -2.30
CA TYR A 98 -0.63 -5.62 -2.28
C TYR A 98 -0.22 -5.99 -3.70
N VAL A 99 1.08 -6.19 -3.90
CA VAL A 99 1.67 -6.57 -5.18
C VAL A 99 2.28 -7.96 -5.06
N HIS A 100 2.05 -8.80 -6.06
CA HIS A 100 2.61 -10.14 -6.14
C HIS A 100 4.14 -10.10 -6.02
N ARG A 101 4.71 -11.00 -5.23
CA ARG A 101 6.16 -11.03 -4.91
C ARG A 101 7.08 -11.15 -6.14
N SER A 102 6.56 -11.59 -7.28
CA SER A 102 7.34 -11.71 -8.53
C SER A 102 7.57 -10.36 -9.22
N VAL A 103 6.95 -9.28 -8.76
CA VAL A 103 7.18 -7.95 -9.30
C VAL A 103 8.44 -7.38 -8.67
N GLU A 104 9.48 -7.23 -9.49
CA GLU A 104 10.68 -6.49 -9.11
C GLU A 104 10.36 -5.00 -9.01
N VAL A 105 11.00 -4.31 -8.06
CA VAL A 105 10.69 -2.91 -7.73
C VAL A 105 12.00 -2.09 -7.83
N PRO A 106 12.00 -0.91 -8.46
CA PRO A 106 10.85 -0.19 -9.01
C PRO A 106 10.31 -0.80 -10.31
N SER A 107 9.01 -0.69 -10.55
CA SER A 107 8.37 -1.15 -11.78
C SER A 107 7.22 -0.24 -12.21
N GLN A 108 6.97 -0.17 -13.52
CA GLN A 108 5.84 0.55 -14.09
C GLN A 108 4.59 -0.32 -14.01
N ALA A 109 3.46 0.31 -13.68
CA ALA A 109 2.18 -0.37 -13.59
C ALA A 109 1.06 0.46 -14.23
N MET A 110 0.06 -0.25 -14.73
CA MET A 110 -1.22 0.35 -15.13
C MET A 110 -2.26 0.02 -14.06
N LEU A 111 -2.89 1.06 -13.51
CA LEU A 111 -4.00 0.93 -12.58
C LEU A 111 -5.28 0.96 -13.37
N ARG A 112 -6.17 -0.02 -13.20
CA ARG A 112 -7.44 -0.10 -13.93
C ARG A 112 -8.60 -0.31 -12.96
N TRP A 113 -9.74 0.34 -13.21
CA TRP A 113 -10.97 0.11 -12.47
C TRP A 113 -12.19 0.23 -13.39
N PRO A 114 -13.21 -0.61 -13.17
CA PRO A 114 -14.46 -0.49 -13.90
C PRO A 114 -15.26 0.73 -13.43
N ALA A 115 -16.20 1.18 -14.26
CA ALA A 115 -17.21 2.12 -13.79
C ALA A 115 -18.07 1.45 -12.71
N LEU A 116 -18.26 2.13 -11.58
CA LEU A 116 -19.06 1.61 -10.48
C LEU A 116 -19.99 2.69 -9.95
N GLY A 117 -21.30 2.52 -10.21
CA GLY A 117 -22.31 3.52 -9.86
C GLY A 117 -22.06 4.84 -10.59
N ALA A 118 -21.81 5.90 -9.81
CA ALA A 118 -21.52 7.25 -10.35
C ALA A 118 -20.03 7.50 -10.63
N VAL A 119 -19.14 6.55 -10.33
CA VAL A 119 -17.70 6.67 -10.61
C VAL A 119 -17.43 6.17 -12.02
N GLU A 120 -16.88 7.03 -12.87
CA GLU A 120 -16.42 6.63 -14.21
C GLU A 120 -15.26 5.65 -14.10
N GLY A 121 -15.29 4.64 -14.97
CA GLY A 121 -14.18 3.70 -15.11
C GLY A 121 -12.97 4.41 -15.72
N GLY A 122 -11.79 3.89 -15.45
CA GLY A 122 -10.59 4.54 -15.93
C GLY A 122 -9.35 3.68 -15.79
N GLU A 123 -8.27 4.20 -16.37
CA GLU A 123 -6.95 3.69 -16.15
C GLU A 123 -5.94 4.81 -15.96
N VAL A 124 -4.91 4.55 -15.17
CA VAL A 124 -3.83 5.51 -14.93
C VAL A 124 -2.50 4.80 -14.71
N ALA A 125 -1.44 5.34 -15.29
CA ALA A 125 -0.09 4.86 -15.06
C ALA A 125 0.40 5.22 -13.64
N ALA A 126 1.17 4.31 -13.04
CA ALA A 126 1.82 4.53 -11.76
C ALA A 126 3.16 3.80 -11.71
N GLN A 127 4.04 4.25 -10.81
CA GLN A 127 5.29 3.58 -10.49
C GLN A 127 5.16 2.86 -9.14
N ILE A 128 5.37 1.54 -9.16
CA ILE A 128 5.52 0.74 -7.94
C ILE A 128 6.91 1.01 -7.37
N ARG A 129 6.96 1.32 -6.07
CA ARG A 129 8.19 1.64 -5.33
C ARG A 129 8.27 0.85 -4.02
N GLU A 130 9.50 0.69 -3.56
CA GLU A 130 9.76 0.18 -2.21
C GLU A 130 9.26 1.21 -1.19
N LEU A 131 8.83 0.71 -0.04
CA LEU A 131 8.51 1.56 1.09
C LEU A 131 9.77 1.76 1.95
N PRO A 132 9.94 2.93 2.59
CA PRO A 132 9.08 4.11 2.54
C PRO A 132 9.17 4.87 1.20
N LEU A 133 8.06 5.51 0.78
CA LEU A 133 8.01 6.31 -0.45
C LEU A 133 8.89 7.57 -0.39
N LEU A 134 9.13 8.06 0.82
CA LEU A 134 9.98 9.20 1.13
C LEU A 134 11.19 8.68 1.91
N MET A 135 12.38 8.94 1.41
CA MET A 135 13.59 8.87 2.23
C MET A 135 13.73 10.24 2.89
N ALA A 136 13.72 10.27 4.23
CA ALA A 136 14.02 11.47 5.00
C ALA A 136 15.50 11.89 4.83
#